data_AF-A0A957M2H8-F1
#
_entry.id   AF-A0A957M2H8-F1
#
_cell.length_a   1.000
_cell.length_b   1.000
_cell.length_c   1.000
_cell.angle_alpha   90.00
_cell.angle_beta   90.00
_cell.angle_gamma   90.00
#
_symmetry.space_group_name_H-M   'P 1'
#
loop_
_entity.id
_entity.type
_entity.pdbx_description
1 polymer ?
#
loop_
_entity_poly.entity_id
_entity_poly.type
_entity_poly.pdbx_seq_one_letter_code
_entity_poly.pdbx_strand_id
1 'polypeptide(L)'
;DGKRVEDLAKAEIVLLGVSRVGKTPLSMYLSILGWKTANVPFVPGVPPPAELDQVDPHKVVGLVIEPVQLMSHRRYRASRSGIREQGYVDRQTVIDEMRAANHYYYQRGYHVVDTTDKPIETSAEEIISLITRRKVTS
;
A
#
# COMPACT_ATOMS: atom_id res chain seq x y z
N ASP A 1 -6.57 -1.27 -13.43
CA ASP A 1 -5.63 -0.17 -13.16
C ASP A 1 -4.19 -0.61 -13.31
N GLY A 2 -3.85 -1.05 -14.53
CA GLY A 2 -2.56 -1.60 -14.86
C GLY A 2 -1.56 -0.52 -15.27
N LYS A 3 -0.48 -0.45 -14.50
CA LYS A 3 0.91 -0.36 -14.95
C LYS A 3 1.18 0.54 -16.17
N ARG A 4 1.50 1.81 -15.90
CA ARG A 4 2.62 2.40 -16.67
C ARG A 4 3.86 2.21 -15.83
N VAL A 5 4.77 1.37 -16.31
CA VAL A 5 6.15 1.23 -15.80
C VAL A 5 6.78 2.61 -15.54
N GLU A 6 6.43 3.58 -16.39
CA GLU A 6 6.83 4.98 -16.28
C GLU A 6 6.42 5.66 -14.97
N ASP A 7 5.29 5.29 -14.38
CA ASP A 7 4.79 5.92 -13.16
C ASP A 7 5.63 5.50 -11.95
N LEU A 8 6.10 4.24 -11.93
CA LEU A 8 7.01 3.71 -10.91
C LEU A 8 8.37 4.40 -10.95
N ALA A 9 8.94 4.59 -12.14
CA ALA A 9 10.23 5.25 -12.31
C ALA A 9 10.20 6.74 -11.90
N LYS A 10 9.05 7.40 -12.07
CA LYS A 10 8.86 8.82 -11.73
C LYS A 10 8.30 9.05 -10.33
N ALA A 11 7.92 7.99 -9.61
CA ALA A 11 7.33 8.10 -8.29
C ALA A 11 8.35 8.57 -7.24
N GLU A 12 7.92 9.50 -6.41
CA GLU A 12 8.59 9.90 -5.19
C GLU A 12 8.15 9.02 -4.01
N ILE A 13 6.93 8.48 -4.09
CA ILE A 13 6.34 7.58 -3.08
C ILE A 13 5.69 6.40 -3.80
N VAL A 14 6.08 5.18 -3.45
CA VAL A 14 5.45 3.95 -3.94
C VAL A 14 4.68 3.30 -2.80
N LEU A 15 3.36 3.23 -2.92
CA LEU A 15 2.50 2.54 -1.95
C LEU A 15 2.34 1.08 -2.34
N LEU A 16 2.81 0.18 -1.49
CA LEU A 16 2.69 -1.27 -1.65
C LEU A 16 1.70 -1.83 -0.62
N GLY A 17 0.86 -2.77 -0.99
CA GLY A 17 -0.19 -3.21 -0.06
C GLY A 17 -1.15 -4.24 -0.61
N VAL A 18 -1.76 -5.03 0.27
CA VAL A 18 -2.88 -5.91 -0.08
C VAL A 18 -4.08 -5.11 -0.59
N SER A 19 -5.00 -5.78 -1.29
CA SER A 19 -6.24 -5.15 -1.75
C SER A 19 -7.04 -4.58 -0.57
N ARG A 20 -7.57 -3.36 -0.74
CA ARG A 20 -8.41 -2.61 0.23
C ARG A 20 -7.71 -2.02 1.47
N VAL A 21 -6.38 -2.03 1.54
CA VAL A 21 -5.60 -1.34 2.59
C VAL A 21 -5.59 0.20 2.47
N GLY A 22 -6.34 0.80 1.55
CA GLY A 22 -6.44 2.27 1.45
C GLY A 22 -5.41 2.97 0.54
N LYS A 23 -4.62 2.22 -0.26
CA LYS A 23 -3.66 2.79 -1.24
C LYS A 23 -4.24 3.90 -2.11
N THR A 24 -5.39 3.67 -2.76
CA THR A 24 -5.94 4.62 -3.75
C THR A 24 -6.35 5.95 -3.13
N PRO A 25 -7.16 6.02 -2.05
CA PRO A 25 -7.41 7.27 -1.34
C PRO A 25 -6.10 7.97 -0.93
N LEU A 26 -5.17 7.23 -0.32
CA LEU A 26 -3.93 7.80 0.20
C LEU A 26 -3.03 8.37 -0.90
N SER A 27 -2.88 7.66 -2.02
CA SER A 27 -2.15 8.15 -3.20
C SER A 27 -2.78 9.41 -3.79
N MET A 28 -4.11 9.51 -3.80
CA MET A 28 -4.82 10.70 -4.29
C MET A 28 -4.57 11.89 -3.36
N TYR A 29 -4.64 11.68 -2.05
CA TYR A 29 -4.36 12.73 -1.06
C TYR A 29 -2.90 13.20 -1.12
N LEU A 30 -1.93 12.27 -1.19
CA LEU A 30 -0.52 12.60 -1.40
C LEU A 30 -0.28 13.38 -2.70
N SER A 31 -1.02 13.06 -3.76
CA SER A 31 -0.93 13.79 -5.04
C SER A 31 -1.49 15.21 -4.93
N ILE A 32 -2.54 15.44 -4.14
CA ILE A 32 -3.04 16.79 -3.81
C ILE A 32 -1.97 17.60 -3.08
N LEU A 33 -1.19 16.95 -2.21
CA LEU A 33 -0.04 17.55 -1.53
C LEU A 33 1.20 17.72 -2.44
N GLY A 34 1.10 17.40 -3.72
CA GLY A 34 2.16 17.61 -4.73
C GLY A 34 3.14 16.46 -4.91
N TRP A 35 2.92 15.30 -4.27
CA TRP A 35 3.81 14.14 -4.39
C TRP A 35 3.46 13.27 -5.60
N LYS A 36 4.46 12.87 -6.37
CA LYS A 36 4.27 11.84 -7.41
C LYS A 36 4.18 10.47 -6.76
N THR A 37 3.03 9.82 -6.87
CA THR A 37 2.77 8.52 -6.25
C THR A 37 2.54 7.40 -7.25
N ALA A 38 2.90 6.17 -6.88
CA ALA A 38 2.53 4.96 -7.61
C ALA A 38 1.95 3.91 -6.66
N ASN A 39 0.95 3.16 -7.11
CA ASN A 39 0.31 2.10 -6.33
C ASN A 39 0.70 0.73 -6.88
N VAL A 40 1.31 -0.10 -6.03
CA VAL A 40 1.64 -1.50 -6.36
C VAL A 40 0.77 -2.44 -5.51
N PRO A 41 0.01 -3.35 -6.13
CA PRO A 41 -0.70 -4.38 -5.39
C PRO A 41 0.28 -5.43 -4.89
N PHE A 42 0.10 -5.86 -3.63
CA PHE A 42 0.72 -7.06 -3.11
C PHE A 42 -0.30 -8.21 -3.11
N VAL A 43 0.06 -9.34 -3.71
CA VAL A 43 -0.76 -10.56 -3.75
C VAL A 43 0.17 -11.74 -3.41
N PRO A 44 -0.09 -12.50 -2.34
CA PRO A 44 0.77 -13.63 -1.97
C PRO A 44 0.94 -14.63 -3.11
N GLY A 45 2.16 -15.11 -3.31
CA GLY A 45 2.50 -16.05 -4.38
C GLY A 45 2.59 -15.44 -5.78
N VAL A 46 2.25 -14.16 -5.95
CA VAL A 46 2.40 -13.45 -7.22
C VAL A 46 3.56 -12.45 -7.09
N PRO A 47 4.62 -12.57 -7.90
CA PRO A 47 5.72 -11.62 -7.86
C PRO A 47 5.22 -10.21 -8.23
N PRO A 48 5.65 -9.16 -7.50
CA PRO A 48 5.40 -7.79 -7.92
C PRO A 48 6.03 -7.46 -9.28
N PRO A 49 5.67 -6.32 -9.90
CA PRO A 49 6.29 -5.88 -11.14
C PRO A 49 7.81 -5.78 -10.96
N ALA A 50 8.60 -6.30 -11.92
CA ALA A 50 10.06 -6.32 -11.84
C ALA A 50 10.67 -4.90 -11.73
N GLU A 51 9.94 -3.90 -12.21
CA GLU A 51 10.26 -2.49 -12.08
C GLU A 51 10.35 -2.04 -10.62
N LEU A 52 9.63 -2.68 -9.69
CA LEU A 52 9.70 -2.38 -8.26
C LEU A 52 11.09 -2.63 -7.68
N ASP A 53 11.81 -3.64 -8.19
CA ASP A 53 13.18 -3.96 -7.75
C ASP A 53 14.20 -2.90 -8.20
N GLN A 54 13.83 -2.04 -9.15
CA GLN A 54 14.64 -0.91 -9.61
C GLN A 54 14.34 0.39 -8.85
N VAL A 55 13.27 0.42 -8.05
CA VAL A 55 12.91 1.57 -7.23
C VAL A 55 13.79 1.58 -5.99
N ASP A 56 14.30 2.76 -5.62
CA ASP A 56 14.95 2.97 -4.32
C ASP A 56 14.04 2.46 -3.18
N PRO A 57 14.47 1.45 -2.40
CA PRO A 57 13.67 0.89 -1.31
C PRO A 57 13.14 1.92 -0.32
N HIS A 58 13.85 3.05 -0.16
CA HIS A 58 13.44 4.13 0.73
C HIS A 58 12.22 4.91 0.23
N LYS A 59 11.89 4.83 -1.06
CA LYS A 59 10.66 5.40 -1.62
C LYS A 59 9.45 4.48 -1.48
N VAL A 60 9.68 3.22 -1.09
CA VAL A 60 8.62 2.21 -0.99
C VAL A 60 8.07 2.15 0.43
N VAL A 61 6.76 2.33 0.53
CA VAL A 61 6.01 2.22 1.78
C VAL A 61 5.00 1.08 1.67
N GLY A 62 5.22 0.05 2.47
CA GLY A 62 4.24 -1.00 2.73
C GLY A 62 3.13 -0.49 3.64
N LEU A 63 1.88 -0.61 3.20
CA LEU A 63 0.71 -0.31 4.02
C LEU A 63 0.21 -1.57 4.69
N VAL A 64 -0.13 -1.44 5.97
CA VAL A 64 -0.79 -2.46 6.78
C VAL A 64 -2.01 -1.87 7.48
N ILE A 65 -2.94 -2.72 7.86
CA ILE A 65 -4.18 -2.35 8.55
C ILE A 65 -4.69 -3.56 9.31
N GLU A 66 -5.34 -3.40 10.46
CA GLU A 66 -5.93 -4.50 11.22
C GLU A 66 -6.85 -5.38 10.35
N PRO A 67 -6.78 -6.73 10.45
CA PRO A 67 -7.57 -7.64 9.61
C PRO A 67 -9.07 -7.36 9.67
N VAL A 68 -9.58 -7.00 10.85
CA VAL A 68 -11.01 -6.72 11.07
C VAL A 68 -11.45 -5.47 10.29
N GLN A 69 -10.62 -4.43 10.28
CA GLN A 69 -10.90 -3.22 9.51
C GLN A 69 -10.76 -3.48 8.00
N LEU A 70 -9.75 -4.25 7.58
CA LEU A 70 -9.58 -4.66 6.18
C LEU A 70 -10.81 -5.41 5.64
N MET A 71 -11.30 -6.38 6.42
CA MET A 71 -12.52 -7.12 6.10
C MET A 71 -13.73 -6.19 5.97
N SER A 72 -13.81 -5.16 6.81
CA SER A 72 -14.89 -4.17 6.75
C SER A 72 -14.81 -3.33 5.47
N HIS A 73 -13.61 -2.90 5.05
CA HIS A 73 -13.40 -2.23 3.76
C HIS A 73 -13.75 -3.11 2.56
N ARG A 74 -13.40 -4.40 2.63
CA ARG A 74 -13.73 -5.42 1.62
C ARG A 74 -15.24 -5.60 1.49
N ARG A 75 -15.95 -5.77 2.60
CA ARG A 75 -17.42 -5.87 2.65
C ARG A 75 -18.11 -4.63 2.10
N TYR A 76 -17.64 -3.44 2.48
CA TYR A 76 -18.17 -2.17 1.97
C TYR A 76 -18.03 -2.03 0.46
N ARG A 77 -16.90 -2.48 -0.13
CA ARG A 77 -16.75 -2.49 -1.59
C ARG A 77 -17.71 -3.49 -2.24
N ALA A 78 -17.77 -4.72 -1.71
CA ALA A 78 -18.60 -5.78 -2.27
C ALA A 78 -20.09 -5.39 -2.32
N SER A 79 -20.60 -4.71 -1.28
CA SER A 79 -22.00 -4.23 -1.27
C SER A 79 -22.29 -3.17 -2.34
N ARG A 80 -21.28 -2.41 -2.78
CA ARG A 80 -21.42 -1.36 -3.80
C ARG A 80 -21.20 -1.84 -5.23
N SER A 81 -20.44 -2.92 -5.43
CA SER A 81 -20.10 -3.43 -6.76
C SER A 81 -21.05 -4.50 -7.29
N GLY A 82 -21.98 -5.04 -6.50
CA GLY A 82 -22.86 -6.15 -6.89
C GLY A 82 -22.15 -7.50 -7.12
N ILE A 83 -20.83 -7.48 -7.24
CA ILE A 83 -19.96 -8.65 -7.35
C ILE A 83 -19.70 -9.21 -5.94
N ARG A 84 -20.11 -10.46 -5.72
CA ARG A 84 -19.66 -11.24 -4.56
C ARG A 84 -18.18 -11.54 -4.77
N GLU A 85 -17.30 -10.85 -4.04
CA GLU A 85 -15.88 -11.23 -3.98
C GLU A 85 -15.78 -12.56 -3.20
N GLN A 86 -16.00 -13.69 -3.88
CA GLN A 86 -15.86 -15.02 -3.29
C GLN A 86 -14.36 -15.26 -3.03
N GLY A 87 -14.00 -15.46 -1.75
CA GLY A 87 -12.61 -15.56 -1.26
C GLY A 87 -12.18 -14.42 -0.32
N TYR A 88 -12.97 -13.35 -0.19
CA TYR A 88 -12.57 -12.10 0.50
C TYR A 88 -12.99 -11.94 1.97
N VAL A 89 -13.64 -12.95 2.57
CA VAL A 89 -14.31 -12.82 3.88
C VAL A 89 -13.80 -13.83 4.93
N ASP A 90 -12.93 -14.77 4.55
CA ASP A 90 -12.29 -15.64 5.52
C ASP A 90 -11.19 -14.89 6.28
N ARG A 91 -11.36 -14.80 7.60
CA ARG A 91 -10.44 -14.09 8.49
C ARG A 91 -9.04 -14.68 8.43
N GLN A 92 -8.93 -16.00 8.30
CA GLN A 92 -7.63 -16.67 8.28
C GLN A 92 -6.86 -16.31 7.01
N THR A 93 -7.52 -16.37 5.85
CA THR A 93 -6.95 -15.92 4.57
C THR A 93 -6.44 -14.47 4.64
N VAL A 94 -7.23 -13.54 5.23
CA VAL A 94 -6.80 -12.14 5.39
C VAL A 94 -5.57 -12.02 6.29
N ILE A 95 -5.52 -12.76 7.39
CA ILE A 95 -4.37 -12.78 8.30
C ILE A 95 -3.12 -13.29 7.58
N ASP A 96 -3.25 -14.36 6.81
CA ASP A 96 -2.12 -14.96 6.10
C ASP A 96 -1.62 -14.07 4.95
N GLU A 97 -2.52 -13.39 4.22
CA GLU A 97 -2.17 -12.35 3.24
C GLU A 97 -1.35 -11.23 3.88
N MET A 98 -1.80 -10.72 5.03
CA MET A 98 -1.12 -9.64 5.74
C MET A 98 0.23 -10.08 6.32
N ARG A 99 0.34 -11.31 6.82
CA ARG A 99 1.61 -11.88 7.27
C ARG A 99 2.61 -11.99 6.14
N ALA A 100 2.18 -12.48 4.98
CA ALA A 100 3.02 -12.57 3.79
C ALA A 100 3.49 -11.17 3.33
N ALA A 101 2.60 -10.16 3.37
CA ALA A 101 2.93 -8.79 3.04
C ALA A 101 3.98 -8.20 4.00
N ASN A 102 3.76 -8.32 5.31
CA ASN A 102 4.69 -7.85 6.32
C ASN A 102 6.07 -8.50 6.21
N HIS A 103 6.11 -9.81 5.99
CA HIS A 103 7.36 -10.53 5.78
C HIS A 103 8.11 -10.02 4.54
N TYR A 104 7.39 -9.80 3.44
CA TYR A 104 7.96 -9.25 2.20
C TYR A 104 8.55 -7.85 2.39
N TYR A 105 7.86 -6.96 3.13
CA TYR A 105 8.35 -5.61 3.43
C TYR A 105 9.63 -5.65 4.27
N TYR A 106 9.63 -6.48 5.32
CA TYR A 106 10.76 -6.66 6.21
C TYR A 106 12.01 -7.15 5.47
N GLN A 107 11.88 -8.17 4.63
CA GLN A 107 12.98 -8.72 3.85
C GLN A 107 13.63 -7.71 2.89
N ARG A 108 12.88 -6.69 2.45
CA ARG A 108 13.37 -5.65 1.53
C ARG A 108 13.73 -4.33 2.20
N GLY A 109 13.61 -4.25 3.53
CA GLY A 109 13.88 -3.04 4.28
C GLY A 109 12.95 -1.87 3.92
N TYR A 110 11.73 -2.17 3.45
CA TYR A 110 10.75 -1.14 3.12
C TYR A 110 10.20 -0.48 4.38
N HIS A 111 9.85 0.80 4.27
CA HIS A 111 9.11 1.48 5.31
C HIS A 111 7.72 0.85 5.43
N VAL A 112 7.18 0.79 6.64
CA VAL A 112 5.84 0.27 6.90
C VAL A 112 5.03 1.31 7.65
N VAL A 113 3.83 1.59 7.17
CA VAL A 113 2.87 2.48 7.83
C VAL A 113 1.59 1.69 8.09
N ASP A 114 1.19 1.69 9.35
CA ASP A 114 -0.09 1.15 9.80
C ASP A 114 -1.17 2.23 9.64
N THR A 115 -2.22 1.93 8.87
CA THR A 115 -3.34 2.85 8.64
C THR A 115 -4.57 2.52 9.48
N THR A 116 -4.44 1.64 10.48
CA THR A 116 -5.54 1.21 11.35
C THR A 116 -6.13 2.39 12.11
N ASP A 117 -7.43 2.62 11.94
CA ASP A 117 -8.17 3.72 12.56
C ASP A 117 -7.51 5.12 12.44
N LYS A 118 -6.57 5.28 11.49
CA LYS A 118 -5.88 6.55 11.26
C LYS A 118 -6.60 7.36 10.18
N PRO A 119 -6.76 8.68 10.39
CA PRO A 119 -7.12 9.59 9.31
C PRO A 119 -6.12 9.51 8.15
N ILE A 120 -6.60 9.86 6.95
CA ILE A 120 -5.78 9.84 5.74
C ILE A 120 -4.64 10.87 5.82
N GLU A 121 -4.91 12.00 6.47
CA GLU A 121 -3.98 13.10 6.71
C GLU A 121 -2.80 12.63 7.57
N THR A 122 -3.10 12.00 8.70
CA THR A 122 -2.08 11.45 9.62
C THR A 122 -1.23 10.39 8.94
N SER A 123 -1.85 9.50 8.16
CA SER A 123 -1.13 8.47 7.41
C SER A 123 -0.22 9.09 6.34
N ALA A 124 -0.67 10.15 5.66
CA ALA A 124 0.11 10.85 4.66
C ALA A 124 1.28 11.63 5.29
N GLU A 125 1.07 12.31 6.42
CA GLU A 125 2.13 13.00 7.16
C GLU A 125 3.22 12.04 7.63
N GLU A 126 2.85 10.86 8.14
CA GLU A 126 3.79 9.82 8.54
C GLU A 126 4.65 9.36 7.36
N ILE A 127 4.02 9.07 6.22
CA ILE A 127 4.70 8.71 4.96
C ILE A 127 5.65 9.83 4.52
N ILE A 128 5.18 11.07 4.46
CA ILE A 128 5.99 12.21 4.04
C ILE A 128 7.20 12.37 4.98
N SER A 129 7.00 12.21 6.29
CA SER A 129 8.09 12.29 7.27
C SER A 129 9.16 11.23 7.02
N LEU A 130 8.75 9.98 6.76
CA LEU A 130 9.68 8.88 6.46
C LEU A 130 10.51 9.16 5.19
N ILE A 131 9.87 9.71 4.16
CA ILE A 131 10.50 10.02 2.87
C ILE A 131 11.41 11.26 2.95
N THR A 132 11.01 12.29 3.70
CA THR A 132 11.71 13.58 3.75
C THR A 132 12.83 13.66 4.77
N ARG A 133 12.79 12.89 5.88
CA ARG A 133 13.87 12.87 6.90
C ARG A 133 15.25 12.57 6.33
N ARG A 134 15.34 12.00 5.11
CA ARG A 134 16.59 11.75 4.40
C ARG A 134 17.00 12.77 3.35
N LYS A 135 16.08 13.58 2.79
CA LYS A 135 16.48 14.63 1.83
C LYS A 135 17.43 15.66 2.46
N VAL A 136 17.51 15.72 3.79
CA VAL A 136 18.38 16.64 4.55
C VAL A 136 19.78 16.06 4.83
N THR A 137 20.00 14.76 4.59
CA THR A 137 21.25 14.05 4.91
C THR A 137 22.04 13.60 3.68
N SER A 138 21.77 14.16 2.50
CA SER A 138 22.46 13.87 1.24
C SER A 138 22.99 15.13 0.58
#